data_AF-A0A7C3UPN8-F1
#
_entry.id   AF-A0A7C3UPN8-F1
#
_cell.length_a   1.000
_cell.length_b   1.000
_cell.length_c   1.000
_cell.angle_alpha   90.00
_cell.angle_beta   90.00
_cell.angle_gamma   90.00
#
_symmetry.space_group_name_H-M   'P 1'
#
loop_
_entity.id
_entity.type
_entity.pdbx_description
1 polymer ?
#
loop_
_entity_poly.entity_id
_entity_poly.type
_entity_poly.pdbx_seq_one_letter_code
_entity_poly.pdbx_strand_id
1 'polypeptide(L)' 'MKLVGKTKEQVEQERLKRLAEQVRAERNRKLAETDWMVLTDAPIDEKKREAILRYRQALRDLPQQKSFPLDIKWPELGLL' A
#
# COMPACT_ATOMS: atom_id res chain seq x y z
N MET A 1 37.54 6.25 -20.65
CA MET A 1 36.32 6.42 -19.85
C MET A 1 35.88 5.04 -19.35
N LYS A 2 36.06 4.70 -18.07
CA LYS A 2 35.62 3.40 -17.55
C LYS A 2 34.15 3.49 -17.17
N LEU A 3 33.27 2.91 -17.98
CA LEU A 3 31.91 2.61 -17.57
C LEU A 3 31.99 1.45 -16.59
N VAL A 4 32.08 1.75 -15.30
CA VAL A 4 31.94 0.72 -14.26
C VAL A 4 30.45 0.41 -14.15
N GLY A 5 30.05 -0.79 -14.58
CA GLY A 5 28.68 -1.27 -14.44
C GLY A 5 28.26 -1.37 -12.96
N LYS A 6 26.95 -1.34 -12.72
CA LYS A 6 26.38 -1.51 -11.38
C LYS A 6 26.77 -2.86 -10.78
N THR A 7 27.03 -2.90 -9.48
CA THR A 7 27.23 -4.17 -8.74
C THR A 7 25.91 -4.92 -8.59
N LYS A 8 25.98 -6.23 -8.30
CA LYS A 8 24.78 -7.05 -8.03
C LYS A 8 23.92 -6.45 -6.90
N GLU A 9 24.57 -5.94 -5.87
CA GLU A 9 23.89 -5.31 -4.73
C GLU A 9 23.17 -4.02 -5.14
N GLN A 10 23.79 -3.17 -5.96
CA GLN A 10 23.15 -1.96 -6.47
C GLN A 10 21.91 -2.27 -7.33
N VAL A 11 21.99 -3.30 -8.17
CA VAL A 11 20.86 -3.76 -8.99
C VAL A 11 19.71 -4.24 -8.10
N GLU A 12 20.01 -5.02 -7.06
CA GLU A 12 18.98 -5.50 -6.14
C GLU A 12 18.37 -4.35 -5.32
N GLN A 13 19.16 -3.40 -4.84
CA GLN A 13 18.65 -2.22 -4.14
C GLN A 13 17.71 -1.38 -5.01
N GLU A 14 18.05 -1.18 -6.29
CA GLU A 14 17.17 -0.49 -7.23
C GLU A 14 15.88 -1.27 -7.49
N ARG A 15 15.95 -2.60 -7.59
CA ARG A 15 14.78 -3.46 -7.73
C ARG A 15 13.87 -3.35 -6.52
N LEU A 16 14.40 -3.47 -5.30
CA LEU A 16 13.65 -3.32 -4.06
C LEU A 16 13.00 -1.95 -3.94
N LYS A 17 13.72 -0.88 -4.33
CA LYS A 17 13.18 0.47 -4.35
C LYS A 17 11.98 0.59 -5.30
N ARG A 18 12.09 0.07 -6.52
CA ARG A 18 10.98 0.09 -7.49
C ARG A 18 9.77 -0.70 -7.00
N LEU A 19 9.97 -1.87 -6.40
CA LEU A 19 8.89 -2.65 -5.80
C LEU A 19 8.20 -1.88 -4.67
N ALA A 20 8.98 -1.26 -3.78
CA ALA A 20 8.44 -0.44 -2.69
C ALA A 20 7.62 0.75 -3.21
N GLU A 21 8.05 1.40 -4.29
CA GLU A 21 7.31 2.47 -4.96
C GLU A 21 5.99 1.98 -5.55
N GLN A 22 5.99 0.84 -6.25
CA GLN A 22 4.78 0.22 -6.80
C GLN A 22 3.75 -0.11 -5.72
N VAL A 23 4.20 -0.71 -4.61
CA VAL A 23 3.33 -1.02 -3.48
C VAL A 23 2.73 0.25 -2.88
N ARG A 24 3.54 1.29 -2.67
CA ARG A 24 3.04 2.57 -2.12
C ARG A 24 2.04 3.23 -3.06
N ALA A 25 2.24 3.13 -4.38
CA ALA A 25 1.31 3.62 -5.37
C ALA A 25 -0.04 2.87 -5.30
N GLU A 26 -0.02 1.54 -5.25
CA GLU A 26 -1.25 0.73 -5.11
C GLU A 26 -1.96 1.00 -3.78
N ARG A 27 -1.23 1.15 -2.67
CA ARG A 27 -1.77 1.56 -1.38
C ARG A 27 -2.49 2.92 -1.50
N ASN A 28 -1.85 3.90 -2.12
CA ASN A 28 -2.42 5.23 -2.29
C ASN A 28 -3.69 5.19 -3.16
N ARG A 29 -3.69 4.36 -4.21
CA ARG A 29 -4.88 4.13 -5.05
C ARG A 29 -6.04 3.58 -4.21
N LYS A 30 -5.84 2.51 -3.44
CA LYS A 30 -6.88 1.91 -2.59
C LYS A 30 -7.38 2.86 -1.49
N LEU A 31 -6.49 3.70 -0.95
CA LEU A 31 -6.89 4.79 -0.05
C LEU A 31 -7.75 5.83 -0.78
N ALA A 32 -7.40 6.23 -2.00
CA ALA A 32 -8.20 7.19 -2.76
C ALA A 32 -9.59 6.64 -3.12
N GLU A 33 -9.68 5.36 -3.51
CA GLU A 33 -10.95 4.68 -3.84
C GLU A 33 -11.94 4.65 -2.66
N THR A 34 -11.43 4.67 -1.43
CA THR A 34 -12.23 4.62 -0.19
C THR A 34 -12.29 5.95 0.56
N ASP A 35 -11.78 7.04 -0.02
CA ASP A 35 -11.63 8.31 0.70
C ASP A 35 -12.97 8.99 0.97
N TRP A 36 -13.88 8.98 -0.01
CA TRP A 36 -15.22 9.53 0.15
C TRP A 36 -16.02 8.82 1.25
N MET A 37 -15.72 7.55 1.54
CA MET A 37 -16.46 6.74 2.50
C MET A 37 -16.15 7.12 3.95
N VAL A 38 -15.06 7.85 4.22
CA VAL A 38 -14.74 8.31 5.59
C VAL A 38 -15.31 9.71 5.90
N LEU A 39 -15.94 10.37 4.92
CA LEU A 39 -16.61 11.66 5.13
C LEU A 39 -17.85 11.51 6.00
N THR A 40 -18.12 12.46 6.89
CA THR A 40 -19.23 12.38 7.86
C THR A 40 -20.61 12.32 7.23
N ASP A 41 -20.76 12.87 6.02
CA ASP A 41 -21.99 12.92 5.22
C ASP A 41 -22.11 11.77 4.19
N ALA A 42 -21.13 10.85 4.16
CA ALA A 42 -21.18 9.71 3.26
C ALA A 42 -22.43 8.85 3.52
N PRO A 43 -23.17 8.42 2.47
CA PRO A 43 -24.40 7.65 2.59
C PRO A 43 -24.14 6.16 2.88
N ILE A 44 -23.41 5.88 3.97
CA ILE A 44 -23.10 4.54 4.44
C ILE A 44 -23.45 4.40 5.92
N ASP A 45 -23.79 3.19 6.34
CA ASP A 45 -24.00 2.91 7.76
C ASP A 45 -22.68 2.90 8.56
N GLU A 46 -22.81 3.03 9.89
CA GLU A 46 -21.67 3.11 10.79
C GLU A 46 -20.80 1.84 10.76
N LYS A 47 -21.39 0.66 10.57
CA LYS A 47 -20.63 -0.61 10.51
C LYS A 47 -19.70 -0.63 9.30
N LYS A 48 -20.18 -0.16 8.15
CA LYS A 48 -19.36 -0.01 6.94
C LYS A 48 -18.26 1.02 7.17
N ARG A 49 -18.58 2.17 7.76
CA ARG A 49 -17.60 3.21 8.10
C ARG A 49 -16.47 2.65 8.96
N GLU A 50 -16.78 1.93 10.03
CA GLU A 50 -15.77 1.28 10.86
C GLU A 50 -14.92 0.26 10.08
N ALA A 51 -15.53 -0.57 9.23
CA ALA A 51 -14.82 -1.53 8.41
C ALA A 51 -13.83 -0.83 7.46
N ILE A 52 -14.23 0.27 6.85
CA ILE A 52 -13.39 1.11 5.99
C ILE A 52 -12.24 1.73 6.79
N LEU A 53 -12.49 2.23 8.00
CA LEU A 53 -11.44 2.78 8.85
C LEU A 53 -10.38 1.72 9.20
N ARG A 54 -10.81 0.50 9.59
CA ARG A 54 -9.92 -0.64 9.84
C ARG A 54 -9.13 -1.03 8.59
N TYR A 55 -9.80 -1.14 7.45
CA TYR A 55 -9.17 -1.43 6.16
C TYR A 55 -8.10 -0.40 5.78
N ARG A 56 -8.43 0.90 5.88
CA ARG A 56 -7.50 2.00 5.58
C ARG A 56 -6.31 2.03 6.53
N GLN A 57 -6.51 1.68 7.80
CA GLN A 57 -5.41 1.54 8.74
C GLN A 57 -4.46 0.40 8.33
N ALA A 58 -5.01 -0.78 8.03
CA ALA A 58 -4.21 -1.91 7.56
C ALA A 58 -3.43 -1.60 6.26
N LEU A 59 -3.99 -0.79 5.35
CA LEU A 59 -3.28 -0.27 4.17
C LEU A 59 -2.09 0.63 4.55
N ARG A 60 -2.24 1.50 5.55
CA ARG A 60 -1.15 2.37 6.02
C ARG A 60 -0.03 1.60 6.70
N ASP A 61 -0.36 0.45 7.28
CA ASP A 61 0.59 -0.42 7.98
C ASP A 61 1.35 -1.37 7.05
N LEU A 62 1.02 -1.45 5.74
CA LEU A 62 1.73 -2.30 4.77
C LEU A 62 3.26 -2.14 4.77
N PRO A 63 3.84 -0.91 4.80
CA PRO A 63 5.29 -0.75 4.82
C PRO A 63 5.98 -1.24 6.10
N GLN A 64 5.20 -1.53 7.15
CA GLN A 64 5.70 -2.06 8.42
C GLN A 64 5.71 -3.59 8.45
N GLN A 65 5.16 -4.26 7.42
CA GLN A 65 5.24 -5.71 7.31
C GLN A 65 6.69 -6.16 7.12
N LYS A 66 7.10 -7.22 7.84
CA LYS A 66 8.47 -7.78 7.77
C LYS A 66 8.90 -8.17 6.35
N SER A 67 7.94 -8.55 5.51
CA SER A 67 8.17 -9.01 4.14
C SER A 67 8.10 -7.88 3.09
N PHE A 68 7.85 -6.63 3.50
CA PHE A 68 7.84 -5.49 2.60
C PHE A 68 9.25 -5.26 1.99
N PRO A 69 9.35 -4.96 0.68
CA PRO A 69 8.30 -4.84 -0.33
C PRO A 69 8.06 -6.12 -1.16
N LEU A 70 8.68 -7.24 -0.79
CA LEU A 70 8.75 -8.46 -1.61
C LEU A 70 7.49 -9.32 -1.56
N ASP A 71 6.92 -9.49 -0.38
CA ASP A 71 5.71 -10.27 -0.15
C ASP A 71 4.81 -9.50 0.82
N ILE A 72 3.61 -9.14 0.37
CA ILE A 72 2.72 -8.23 1.09
C ILE A 72 1.34 -8.83 1.18
N LYS A 73 0.84 -8.88 2.41
CA LYS A 73 -0.53 -9.28 2.68
C LYS A 73 -1.42 -8.05 2.61
N TRP A 74 -2.13 -7.91 1.50
CA TRP A 74 -3.11 -6.85 1.32
C TRP A 74 -4.35 -7.12 2.19
N PRO A 75 -4.86 -6.11 2.91
CA PRO A 75 -6.17 -6.25 3.55
C PRO A 75 -7.24 -6.35 2.47
N GLU A 76 -8.33 -7.04 2.78
CA GLU A 76 -9.51 -7.13 1.92
C GLU A 76 -10.59 -6.19 2.45
N LEU A 77 -11.24 -5.49 1.52
CA LEU A 77 -12.38 -4.65 1.83
C LEU A 77 -13.62 -5.56 1.85
N GLY A 78 -13.85 -6.25 2.97
CA GLY A 78 -14.97 -7.18 3.18
C GLY A 78 -16.33 -6.48 3.32
N LEU A 79 -16.67 -5.62 2.36
CA LEU A 79 -17.90 -4.82 2.32
C LEU A 79 -19.04 -5.48 1.51
N LEU A 80 -18.87 -6.72 1.08
CA LEU A 80 -19.86 -7.49 0.30
C LEU A 80 -20.20 -8.80 1.02
#